data_AF-A0A510KDX1-F1
#
_entry.id   AF-A0A510KDX1-F1
#
_cell.length_a   1.000
_cell.length_b   1.000
_cell.length_c   1.000
_cell.angle_alpha   90.00
_cell.angle_beta   90.00
_cell.angle_gamma   90.00
#
_symmetry.space_group_name_H-M   'P 1'
#
loop_
_entity.id
_entity.type
_entity.pdbx_description
1 polymer ?
#
loop_
_entity_poly.entity_id
_entity_poly.type
_entity_poly.pdbx_seq_one_letter_code
_entity_poly.pdbx_strand_id
1 'polypeptide(L)' 'MDENVLERIKTRLLNGIKVNDSDFNFMKLNANLFKISNLLRKGRLRENV' A
#
# COMPACT_ATOMS: atom_id res chain seq x y z
N MET A 1 -10.25 4.63 -1.55
CA MET A 1 -8.88 5.17 -1.49
C MET A 1 -8.64 5.82 -2.83
N ASP A 2 -8.49 7.15 -2.87
CA ASP A 2 -8.25 7.84 -4.14
C ASP A 2 -6.99 7.29 -4.80
N GLU A 3 -7.18 6.65 -5.94
CA GLU A 3 -6.14 6.05 -6.80
C GLU A 3 -5.01 7.06 -7.09
N ASN A 4 -5.38 8.34 -7.09
CA ASN A 4 -4.52 9.49 -7.32
C ASN A 4 -3.42 9.68 -6.26
N VAL A 5 -3.64 9.30 -4.99
CA VAL A 5 -2.61 9.44 -3.95
C VAL A 5 -1.54 8.37 -4.10
N LEU A 6 -1.95 7.12 -4.39
CA LEU A 6 -1.01 6.01 -4.56
C LEU A 6 -0.12 6.22 -5.79
N GLU A 7 -0.70 6.59 -6.93
CA GLU A 7 0.06 6.85 -8.16
C GLU A 7 1.00 8.05 -8.02
N ARG A 8 0.59 9.09 -7.28
CA ARG A 8 1.47 10.22 -6.95
C ARG A 8 2.67 9.78 -6.11
N ILE A 9 2.44 8.99 -5.07
CA ILE A 9 3.50 8.48 -4.18
C ILE A 9 4.45 7.57 -4.97
N LYS A 10 3.90 6.66 -5.78
CA LYS A 10 4.67 5.76 -6.65
C LYS A 10 5.55 6.52 -7.63
N THR A 11 5.01 7.53 -8.31
CA THR A 11 5.77 8.38 -9.23
C THR A 11 6.91 9.12 -8.52
N ARG A 12 6.67 9.65 -7.32
CA ARG A 12 7.71 10.32 -6.52
C ARG A 12 8.82 9.36 -6.13
N LEU A 13 8.46 8.17 -5.64
CA LEU A 13 9.44 7.14 -5.26
C LEU A 13 10.27 6.68 -6.46
N LEU A 14 9.65 6.44 -7.62
CA LEU A 14 10.35 6.05 -8.85
C LEU A 14 11.32 7.12 -9.33
N ASN A 15 10.97 8.39 -9.14
CA ASN A 15 11.82 9.52 -9.51
C ASN A 15 12.84 9.90 -8.43
N GLY A 16 12.96 9.14 -7.33
CA GLY A 16 13.86 9.44 -6.22
C GLY A 16 13.53 10.73 -5.46
N ILE A 17 12.30 11.24 -5.62
CA ILE A 17 11.83 12.46 -4.98
C ILE A 17 11.44 12.13 -3.54
N LYS A 18 11.92 12.95 -2.60
CA LYS A 18 11.55 12.83 -1.19
C LYS A 18 10.02 12.89 -1.03
N VAL A 19 9.44 11.82 -0.51
CA VAL A 19 8.02 11.78 -0.15
C VAL A 19 7.76 12.67 1.06
N ASN A 20 6.60 13.31 1.10
CA ASN A 20 6.23 14.18 2.22
C ASN A 20 5.68 13.35 3.39
N ASP A 21 5.55 13.97 4.57
CA ASP A 21 5.10 13.27 5.77
C ASP A 21 3.66 12.74 5.64
N SER A 22 2.82 13.41 4.85
CA SER A 22 1.44 12.97 4.57
C SER A 22 1.41 11.70 3.71
N ASP A 23 2.24 11.66 2.66
CA ASP A 23 2.45 10.50 1.80
C ASP A 23 3.02 9.32 2.63
N PHE A 24 3.96 9.60 3.53
CA PHE A 24 4.51 8.61 4.44
C PHE A 24 3.46 8.06 5.43
N ASN A 25 2.65 8.94 6.02
CA ASN A 25 1.55 8.53 6.88
C ASN A 25 0.48 7.73 6.12
N PHE A 26 0.20 8.10 4.87
CA PHE A 26 -0.68 7.33 4.00
C PHE A 26 -0.12 5.93 3.75
N MET A 27 1.16 5.80 3.38
CA MET A 27 1.83 4.50 3.23
C MET A 27 1.77 3.67 4.52
N LYS A 28 1.99 4.30 5.69
CA LYS A 28 1.95 3.64 6.99
C LYS A 28 0.56 3.13 7.35
N LEU A 29 -0.48 3.93 7.14
CA LEU A 29 -1.88 3.55 7.37
C LEU A 29 -2.32 2.44 6.41
N ASN A 30 -1.88 2.51 5.14
CA ASN A 30 -2.20 1.50 4.14
C ASN A 30 -1.38 0.20 4.25
N ALA A 31 -0.20 0.22 4.87
CA ALA A 31 0.62 -0.97 5.05
C ALA A 31 -0.12 -2.07 5.84
N ASN A 32 -1.02 -1.68 6.74
CA ASN A 32 -1.89 -2.62 7.47
C ASN A 32 -2.95 -3.24 6.54
N LEU A 33 -3.52 -2.48 5.61
CA LEU A 33 -4.44 -3.01 4.59
C LEU A 33 -3.72 -3.90 3.57
N PHE A 34 -2.46 -3.59 3.23
CA PHE A 34 -1.64 -4.42 2.34
C PHE A 34 -1.18 -5.73 3.00
N LYS A 35 -0.92 -5.71 4.31
CA LYS A 35 -0.67 -6.92 5.10
C LYS A 35 -1.94 -7.73 5.29
N ILE A 36 -3.07 -7.11 5.66
CA ILE A 36 -4.35 -7.81 5.85
C ILE A 36 -4.84 -8.38 4.52
N SER A 37 -4.75 -7.67 3.40
CA SER A 37 -5.16 -8.21 2.08
C SER A 37 -4.25 -9.36 1.62
N ASN A 38 -2.93 -9.28 1.85
CA ASN A 38 -2.01 -10.41 1.61
C ASN A 38 -2.26 -11.59 2.57
N LEU A 39 -2.65 -11.33 3.82
CA LEU A 39 -3.00 -12.36 4.81
C LEU A 39 -4.32 -13.03 4.45
N LEU A 40 -5.35 -12.26 4.07
CA LEU A 40 -6.65 -12.74 3.61
C LEU A 40 -6.54 -13.46 2.27
N ARG A 41 -5.66 -13.01 1.34
CA ARG A 41 -5.36 -13.74 0.10
C ARG A 41 -4.66 -15.07 0.39
N LYS A 42 -3.63 -15.08 1.25
CA LYS A 42 -2.97 -16.33 1.68
C LYS A 42 -3.89 -17.25 2.51
N GLY A 43 -4.81 -16.67 3.28
CA GLY A 43 -5.81 -17.38 4.08
C GLY A 43 -6.90 -18.02 3.23
N ARG A 44 -7.45 -17.30 2.25
CA ARG A 44 -8.41 -17.84 1.26
C ARG A 44 -7.79 -18.92 0.36
N LEU A 45 -6.47 -18.87 0.13
CA LEU A 45 -5.72 -19.93 -0.56
C LEU A 45 -5.43 -21.15 0.33
N ARG A 46 -5.61 -21.05 1.66
CA ARG A 46 -5.49 -22.18 2.59
C ARG A 46 -6.84 -22.80 2.98
N GLU A 47 -7.95 -22.13 2.69
CA GLU A 47 -9.32 -22.64 2.93
C GLU A 47 -9.91 -23.37 1.70
N ASN A 48 -9.07 -23.75 0.73
CA ASN A 48 -9.45 -24.65 -0.38
C ASN A 48 -8.38 -25.74 -0.59
N VAL A 49 -7.92 -26.36 0.51
CA VAL A 49 -7.20 -27.64 0.49
C VAL A 49 -7.82 -28.57 1.52
#